data_AF-A0A9X2L323-F1
#
_entry.id   AF-A0A9X2L323-F1
#
_cell.length_a   1.000
_cell.length_b   1.000
_cell.length_c   1.000
_cell.angle_alpha   90.00
_cell.angle_beta   90.00
_cell.angle_gamma   90.00
#
_symmetry.space_group_name_H-M   'P 1'
#
loop_
_entity.id
_entity.type
_entity.pdbx_description
1 polymer ?
#
loop_
_entity_poly.entity_id
_entity_poly.type
_entity_poly.pdbx_seq_one_letter_code
_entity_poly.pdbx_strand_id
1 'polypeptide(L)'
;MLTLATGVLTLVFPNFLYLIAGAYLLSLGLMFLAFRLPSPMIALPIVTGVLIFIFPELIPITFASFLGLFGLLMLFAMQLSILGVITIITAVLIIMNPDSVAYLIAFFMLTYSVSNLVSFYKAWKSSKDDGFDDDSVTIE
;
A
#
# COMPACT_ATOMS: atom_id res chain seq x y z
N MET A 1 -7.43 1.67 -5.98
CA MET A 1 -7.35 1.62 -7.45
C MET A 1 -5.92 1.46 -7.92
N LEU A 2 -4.99 2.38 -7.60
CA LEU A 2 -3.56 2.25 -7.92
C LEU A 2 -2.96 0.90 -7.48
N THR A 3 -3.11 0.53 -6.21
CA THR A 3 -2.65 -0.76 -5.66
C THR A 3 -3.25 -1.99 -6.35
N LEU A 4 -4.52 -1.91 -6.80
CA LEU A 4 -5.17 -3.01 -7.52
C LEU A 4 -4.55 -3.20 -8.90
N ALA A 5 -4.42 -2.11 -9.65
CA ALA A 5 -3.82 -2.11 -10.98
C ALA A 5 -2.37 -2.61 -10.92
N THR A 6 -1.59 -2.12 -9.96
CA THR A 6 -0.20 -2.54 -9.75
C THR A 6 -0.11 -4.02 -9.37
N GLY A 7 -0.96 -4.52 -8.47
CA GLY A 7 -0.99 -5.95 -8.09
C GLY A 7 -1.32 -6.87 -9.27
N VAL A 8 -2.29 -6.51 -10.11
CA VAL A 8 -2.63 -7.28 -11.32
C VAL A 8 -1.51 -7.21 -12.35
N LEU A 9 -0.93 -6.03 -12.60
CA LEU A 9 0.19 -5.88 -13.53
C LEU A 9 1.39 -6.74 -13.12
N THR A 10 1.64 -6.85 -11.81
CA THR A 10 2.76 -7.63 -11.26
C THR A 10 2.60 -9.13 -11.57
N LEU A 11 1.36 -9.64 -11.57
CA LEU A 11 1.07 -11.03 -11.89
C LEU A 11 1.14 -11.32 -13.40
N VAL A 12 0.72 -10.37 -14.23
CA VAL A 12 0.72 -10.53 -15.70
C VAL A 12 2.12 -10.33 -16.30
N PHE A 13 2.91 -9.43 -15.71
CA PHE A 13 4.23 -9.03 -16.21
C PHE A 13 5.32 -9.09 -15.13
N PRO A 14 5.68 -10.30 -14.64
CA PRO A 14 6.69 -10.44 -13.59
C PRO A 14 8.08 -9.93 -14.02
N ASN A 15 8.39 -9.96 -15.32
CA ASN A 15 9.66 -9.43 -15.86
C ASN A 15 9.81 -7.91 -15.68
N PHE A 16 8.72 -7.18 -15.45
CA PHE A 16 8.72 -5.73 -15.25
C PHE A 16 8.53 -5.34 -13.78
N LEU A 17 8.74 -6.27 -12.85
CA LEU A 17 8.56 -6.06 -11.41
C LEU A 17 9.31 -4.82 -10.90
N TYR A 18 10.52 -4.56 -11.39
CA TYR A 18 11.31 -3.40 -10.99
C TYR A 18 10.62 -2.06 -11.33
N LEU A 19 10.05 -1.96 -12.54
CA LEU A 19 9.28 -0.80 -12.97
C LEU A 19 7.99 -0.67 -12.16
N ILE A 20 7.29 -1.78 -11.95
CA ILE A 20 5.99 -1.80 -11.27
C ILE A 20 6.15 -1.45 -9.78
N ALA A 21 7.06 -2.13 -9.08
CA ALA A 21 7.34 -1.90 -7.66
C ALA A 21 8.02 -0.53 -7.43
N GLY A 22 8.97 -0.15 -8.28
CA GLY A 22 9.64 1.15 -8.23
C GLY A 22 8.65 2.30 -8.44
N ALA A 23 7.83 2.25 -9.49
CA ALA A 23 6.83 3.28 -9.77
C ALA A 23 5.77 3.36 -8.66
N TYR A 24 5.36 2.21 -8.10
CA TYR A 24 4.46 2.18 -6.95
C TYR A 24 5.04 2.91 -5.73
N LEU A 25 6.28 2.60 -5.37
CA LEU A 25 6.94 3.21 -4.22
C LEU A 25 7.19 4.72 -4.42
N LEU A 26 7.58 5.13 -5.63
CA LEU A 26 7.68 6.55 -5.96
C LEU A 26 6.31 7.26 -5.86
N SER A 27 5.26 6.64 -6.39
CA SER A 27 3.89 7.18 -6.28
C SER A 27 3.43 7.26 -4.83
N LEU A 28 3.73 6.25 -4.01
CA LEU A 28 3.43 6.23 -2.58
C LEU A 28 4.18 7.34 -1.83
N GLY A 29 5.46 7.55 -2.15
CA GLY A 29 6.26 8.64 -1.60
C GLY A 29 5.74 10.02 -1.98
N LEU A 30 5.35 10.22 -3.25
CA LEU A 30 4.70 11.46 -3.69
C LEU A 30 3.36 11.69 -2.99
N MET A 31 2.58 10.63 -2.79
CA MET A 31 1.34 10.70 -2.02
C MET A 31 1.62 11.14 -0.58
N PHE A 32 2.63 10.57 0.08
CA PHE A 32 3.02 10.97 1.43
C PHE A 32 3.48 12.43 1.52
N LEU A 33 4.14 12.93 0.47
CA LEU A 33 4.50 14.34 0.34
C LEU A 33 3.23 15.21 0.24
N ALA A 34 2.25 14.82 -0.58
CA ALA A 34 0.99 15.54 -0.72
C ALA A 34 0.20 15.61 0.61
N PHE A 35 0.24 14.54 1.42
CA PHE A 35 -0.40 14.51 2.74
C PHE A 35 0.46 15.10 3.87
N ARG A 36 1.61 15.71 3.56
CA ARG A 36 2.53 16.34 4.53
C ARG A 36 2.90 15.42 5.70
N LEU A 37 3.17 14.14 5.41
CA LEU A 37 3.66 13.21 6.42
C LEU A 37 5.08 13.58 6.89
N PRO A 38 5.55 13.07 8.05
CA PRO A 38 6.91 13.31 8.53
C PRO A 38 7.96 12.90 7.50
N SER A 39 9.04 13.69 7.38
CA SER A 39 10.11 13.47 6.39
C SER A 39 10.64 12.03 6.32
N PRO A 40 10.85 11.29 7.43
CA PRO A 40 11.31 9.90 7.36
C PRO A 40 10.32 8.97 6.64
N MET A 41 9.01 9.19 6.83
CA MET A 41 7.98 8.38 6.18
C MET A 41 7.89 8.65 4.68
N ILE A 42 8.13 9.89 4.26
CA ILE A 42 8.18 10.27 2.82
C ILE A 42 9.44 9.70 2.16
N ALA A 43 10.59 9.84 2.80
CA ALA A 43 11.87 9.44 2.23
C ALA A 43 11.98 7.93 2.01
N LEU A 44 11.45 7.13 2.94
CA LEU A 44 11.53 5.67 2.91
C LEU A 44 11.06 5.07 1.57
N PRO A 45 9.80 5.24 1.12
CA PRO A 45 9.33 4.71 -0.15
C PRO A 45 10.04 5.32 -1.36
N ILE A 46 10.39 6.62 -1.34
CA ILE A 46 11.09 7.26 -2.46
C ILE A 46 12.46 6.62 -2.65
N VAL A 47 13.26 6.53 -1.58
CA VAL A 47 14.60 5.96 -1.63
C VAL A 47 14.55 4.49 -2.03
N THR A 48 13.63 3.70 -1.47
CA THR A 48 13.45 2.30 -1.87
C THR A 48 13.05 2.18 -3.35
N GLY A 49 12.14 3.02 -3.84
CA GLY A 49 11.72 3.03 -5.24
C GLY A 49 12.87 3.34 -6.19
N VAL A 50 13.66 4.39 -5.90
CA VAL A 50 14.85 4.75 -6.70
C VAL A 50 15.88 3.61 -6.68
N LEU A 51 16.11 3.00 -5.51
CA LEU A 51 17.10 1.94 -5.36
C LEU A 51 16.70 0.68 -6.16
N ILE A 52 15.41 0.32 -6.17
CA ILE A 52 14.89 -0.77 -7.01
C ILE A 52 15.04 -0.47 -8.51
N PHE A 53 14.89 0.78 -8.92
CA PHE A 53 15.10 1.17 -10.32
C PHE A 53 16.55 1.01 -10.76
N ILE A 54 17.51 1.37 -9.91
CA ILE A 54 18.94 1.29 -10.23
C ILE A 54 19.45 -0.16 -10.09
N PHE A 55 18.97 -0.89 -9.08
CA PHE A 55 19.40 -2.24 -8.73
C PHE A 55 18.20 -3.19 -8.65
N PRO A 56 17.67 -3.66 -9.79
CA PRO A 56 16.51 -4.55 -9.82
C PRO A 56 16.80 -5.92 -9.17
N GLU A 57 18.04 -6.36 -9.14
CA GLU A 57 18.45 -7.60 -8.47
C GLU A 57 18.27 -7.53 -6.95
N LEU A 58 18.25 -6.33 -6.37
CA LEU A 58 18.07 -6.11 -4.93
C LEU A 58 16.60 -6.00 -4.52
N ILE A 59 15.64 -6.17 -5.44
CA ILE A 59 14.19 -6.07 -5.12
C ILE A 59 13.79 -6.89 -3.90
N PRO A 60 14.15 -8.18 -3.76
CA PRO A 60 13.72 -8.97 -2.62
C PRO A 60 14.14 -8.33 -1.29
N ILE A 61 15.41 -7.94 -1.18
CA ILE A 61 15.97 -7.37 0.06
C ILE A 61 15.42 -5.97 0.32
N THR A 62 15.40 -5.12 -0.70
CA THR A 62 15.04 -3.70 -0.56
C THR A 62 13.55 -3.52 -0.30
N PHE A 63 12.70 -4.26 -1.02
CA PHE A 63 11.26 -4.24 -0.81
C PHE A 63 10.87 -4.87 0.53
N ALA A 64 11.51 -5.98 0.92
CA ALA A 64 11.27 -6.58 2.23
C ALA A 64 11.73 -5.64 3.38
N SER A 65 12.86 -4.96 3.24
CA SER A 65 13.33 -3.99 4.23
C SER A 65 12.33 -2.83 4.38
N PHE A 66 11.81 -2.33 3.26
CA PHE A 66 10.74 -1.33 3.25
C PHE A 66 9.48 -1.85 3.96
N LEU A 67 8.99 -3.03 3.60
CA LEU A 67 7.80 -3.62 4.24
C LEU A 67 8.00 -3.86 5.73
N GLY A 68 9.19 -4.34 6.14
CA GLY A 68 9.52 -4.57 7.54
C GLY A 68 9.50 -3.27 8.35
N LEU A 69 10.18 -2.23 7.88
CA LEU A 69 10.20 -0.92 8.53
C LEU A 69 8.82 -0.26 8.52
N PHE A 70 8.12 -0.29 7.39
CA PHE A 70 6.81 0.32 7.25
C PHE A 70 5.74 -0.41 8.08
N GLY A 71 5.77 -1.74 8.10
CA GLY A 71 4.89 -2.55 8.94
C GLY A 71 5.13 -2.31 10.43
N LEU A 72 6.40 -2.18 10.84
CA LEU A 72 6.77 -1.86 12.22
C LEU A 72 6.33 -0.44 12.62
N LEU A 73 6.47 0.54 11.73
CA LEU A 73 5.93 1.89 11.93
C LEU A 73 4.40 1.86 12.07
N MET A 74 3.69 1.09 11.26
CA MET A 74 2.24 0.93 11.38
C MET A 74 1.82 0.29 12.71
N LEU A 75 2.57 -0.69 13.20
CA LEU A 75 2.31 -1.31 14.51
C LEU A 75 2.41 -0.28 15.64
N PHE A 76 3.44 0.58 15.60
CA PHE A 76 3.61 1.63 16.61
C PHE A 76 2.64 2.80 16.47
N ALA A 77 2.14 3.06 15.27
CA ALA A 77 1.16 4.13 15.04
C ALA A 77 -0.27 3.78 15.55
N MET A 78 -0.51 2.59 16.11
CA MET A 78 -1.79 2.08 16.64
C MET A 78 -3.00 2.11 15.68
N GLN A 79 -2.87 2.58 14.45
CA GLN A 79 -4.00 2.85 13.57
C GLN A 79 -4.51 1.60 12.84
N LEU A 80 -3.68 0.55 12.68
CA LEU A 80 -3.98 -0.64 11.86
C LEU A 80 -3.10 -1.86 12.23
N SER A 81 -3.21 -2.38 13.46
CA SER A 81 -2.32 -3.45 13.96
C SER A 81 -2.29 -4.71 13.08
N ILE A 82 -3.45 -5.18 12.59
CA ILE A 82 -3.54 -6.36 11.71
C ILE A 82 -2.77 -6.15 10.38
N LEU A 83 -2.93 -4.99 9.74
CA LEU A 83 -2.27 -4.67 8.46
C LEU A 83 -0.76 -4.54 8.66
N GLY A 84 -0.31 -3.95 9.78
CA GLY A 84 1.10 -3.93 10.17
C GLY A 84 1.69 -5.34 10.29
N VAL A 85 1.00 -6.25 10.99
CA VAL A 85 1.42 -7.65 11.12
C VAL A 85 1.50 -8.34 9.77
N ILE A 86 0.48 -8.22 8.92
CA ILE A 86 0.47 -8.82 7.56
C ILE A 86 1.65 -8.29 6.73
N THR A 87 1.95 -6.99 6.84
CA THR A 87 3.05 -6.35 6.13
C THR A 87 4.39 -6.97 6.55
N ILE A 88 4.61 -7.16 7.85
CA ILE A 88 5.84 -7.79 8.37
C ILE A 88 5.93 -9.26 7.96
N ILE A 89 4.84 -10.02 8.05
CA ILE A 89 4.81 -11.42 7.60
C ILE A 89 5.21 -11.50 6.12
N THR A 90 4.67 -10.61 5.29
CA THR A 90 5.01 -10.56 3.86
C THR A 90 6.48 -10.24 3.64
N ALA A 91 7.05 -9.32 4.42
CA ALA A 91 8.49 -9.01 4.36
C ALA A 91 9.36 -10.25 4.65
N VAL A 92 9.03 -11.01 5.70
CA VAL A 92 9.75 -12.24 6.05
C VAL A 92 9.63 -13.28 4.93
N LEU A 93 8.43 -13.47 4.38
CA LEU A 93 8.22 -14.41 3.28
C LEU A 93 9.03 -14.06 2.03
N ILE A 94 9.20 -12.77 1.71
CA ILE A 94 10.02 -12.32 0.58
C ILE A 94 11.49 -12.69 0.80
N ILE A 95 12.02 -12.50 2.00
CA ILE A 95 13.42 -12.86 2.32
C ILE A 95 13.61 -14.38 2.24
N MET A 96 12.66 -15.15 2.77
CA MET A 96 12.74 -16.61 2.76
C MET A 96 12.56 -17.22 1.37
N ASN A 97 11.84 -16.55 0.47
CA ASN A 97 11.50 -17.05 -0.87
C ASN A 97 11.71 -15.96 -1.93
N PRO A 98 12.96 -15.59 -2.25
CA PRO A 98 13.26 -14.50 -3.17
C PRO A 98 12.71 -14.76 -4.59
N ASP A 99 12.66 -16.02 -5.03
CA ASP A 99 12.11 -16.40 -6.34
C ASP A 99 10.61 -16.08 -6.46
N SER A 100 9.90 -16.00 -5.34
CA SER A 100 8.47 -15.71 -5.28
C SER A 100 8.15 -14.25 -5.01
N VAL A 101 9.15 -13.36 -5.05
CA VAL A 101 8.98 -11.94 -4.69
C VAL A 101 7.87 -11.26 -5.49
N ALA A 102 7.75 -11.53 -6.80
CA ALA A 102 6.71 -10.95 -7.63
C ALA A 102 5.30 -11.29 -7.13
N TYR A 103 5.07 -12.56 -6.79
CA TYR A 103 3.78 -13.03 -6.29
C TYR A 103 3.47 -12.50 -4.90
N LEU A 104 4.48 -12.39 -4.03
CA LEU A 104 4.32 -11.87 -2.68
C LEU A 104 4.04 -10.36 -2.68
N ILE A 105 4.74 -9.61 -3.53
CA ILE A 105 4.47 -8.18 -3.75
C ILE A 105 3.06 -7.99 -4.31
N ALA A 106 2.67 -8.78 -5.31
CA ALA A 106 1.32 -8.74 -5.86
C ALA A 106 0.25 -9.04 -4.79
N PHE A 107 0.46 -10.10 -4.00
CA PHE A 107 -0.43 -10.47 -2.89
C PHE A 107 -0.60 -9.33 -1.88
N PHE A 108 0.50 -8.71 -1.49
CA PHE A 108 0.47 -7.55 -0.59
C PHE A 108 -0.36 -6.40 -1.19
N MET A 109 -0.07 -6.04 -2.44
CA MET A 109 -0.78 -4.94 -3.12
C MET A 109 -2.27 -5.21 -3.29
N LEU A 110 -2.66 -6.45 -3.62
CA LEU A 110 -4.05 -6.85 -3.71
C LEU A 110 -4.74 -6.80 -2.34
N THR A 111 -4.09 -7.30 -1.28
CA THR A 111 -4.61 -7.24 0.10
C THR A 111 -4.83 -5.81 0.55
N TYR A 112 -3.88 -4.92 0.26
CA TYR A 112 -4.00 -3.50 0.56
C TYR A 112 -5.11 -2.83 -0.27
N SER A 113 -5.25 -3.23 -1.53
CA SER A 113 -6.31 -2.68 -2.39
C SER A 113 -7.71 -3.11 -1.97
N VAL A 114 -7.90 -4.35 -1.48
CA VAL A 114 -9.17 -4.80 -0.93
C VAL A 114 -9.53 -3.94 0.28
N SER A 115 -8.58 -3.70 1.18
CA SER A 115 -8.78 -2.83 2.35
C SER A 115 -9.22 -1.42 1.93
N ASN A 116 -8.58 -0.86 0.89
CA ASN A 116 -8.93 0.46 0.38
C ASN A 116 -10.31 0.49 -0.31
N LEU A 117 -10.71 -0.59 -1.00
CA LEU A 117 -12.05 -0.73 -1.59
C LEU A 117 -13.13 -0.79 -0.50
N VAL A 118 -12.90 -1.54 0.58
CA VAL A 118 -13.85 -1.66 1.69
C VAL A 118 -14.05 -0.30 2.36
N SER A 119 -12.98 0.46 2.60
CA SER A 119 -13.05 1.82 3.15
C SER A 119 -13.82 2.76 2.23
N PHE A 120 -13.55 2.71 0.91
CA PHE A 120 -14.28 3.50 -0.07
C PHE A 120 -15.78 3.13 -0.12
N TYR A 121 -16.11 1.84 -0.10
CA TYR A 121 -17.50 1.38 -0.11
C TYR A 121 -18.26 1.84 1.15
N LYS A 122 -17.64 1.76 2.32
CA LYS A 122 -18.21 2.28 3.57
C LYS A 122 -18.45 3.79 3.50
N ALA A 123 -17.47 4.55 3.02
CA ALA A 123 -17.60 6.00 2.86
C ALA A 123 -18.72 6.36 1.86
N TRP A 124 -18.77 5.69 0.71
CA TRP A 124 -19.82 5.90 -0.28
C TRP A 124 -21.22 5.54 0.24
N LYS A 125 -21.35 4.44 0.99
CA LYS A 125 -22.62 4.06 1.63
C LYS A 125 -23.05 5.07 2.68
N SER A 126 -22.13 5.55 3.53
CA SER A 126 -22.42 6.60 4.52
C SER A 126 -22.92 7.88 3.85
N SER A 127 -22.26 8.35 2.78
CA SER A 127 -22.71 9.53 2.04
C SER A 127 -24.04 9.35 1.28
N LYS A 128 -24.57 8.12 1.19
CA LYS A 128 -25.86 7.82 0.57
C LYS A 128 -27.00 7.74 1.60
N ASP A 129 -26.69 7.45 2.86
CA ASP A 129 -27.67 7.48 3.97
C ASP A 129 -27.94 8.92 4.46
N ASP A 130 -27.03 9.87 4.23
CA ASP A 130 -27.20 11.29 4.62
C ASP A 130 -28.08 12.12 3.64
N GLY A 131 -28.76 11.45 2.70
CA GLY A 131 -29.36 12.07 1.51
C GLY A 131 -30.87 11.88 1.32
N PHE A 132 -31.63 11.55 2.37
CA PHE A 132 -33.10 11.51 2.33
C PHE A 132 -33.73 11.58 3.74
N ASP A 133 -33.47 12.66 4.47
CA ASP A 133 -34.42 13.16 5.48
C ASP A 133 -35.09 14.40 4.88
N ASP A 134 -36.06 14.14 4.00
CA ASP A 134 -37.12 15.09 3.68
C ASP A 134 -38.24 14.88 4.71
N ASP A 135 -38.80 16.01 5.16
CA ASP A 135 -40.01 16.17 5.96
C ASP A 135 -40.03 15.77 7.46
N SER A 136 -39.86 16.79 8.32
CA SER A 136 -41.05 17.31 9.02
C SER A 136 -40.85 18.72 9.55
N VAL A 137 -41.70 19.61 9.02
CA VAL A 137 -42.12 20.88 9.57
C VAL A 137 -42.40 20.74 11.07
N THR A 138 -41.74 21.54 11.91
CA THR A 138 -42.34 22.05 13.14
C THR A 138 -42.37 23.56 13.06
N ILE A 139 -43.53 24.06 12.65
CA ILE A 139 -44.04 25.35 13.11
C ILE A 139 -44.30 25.19 14.61
N GLU A 140 -43.62 25.98 15.43
CA GLU A 140 -44.17 26.69 16.60
C GLU A 140 -43.16 27.72 17.12
#